data_AF-A0A059LC76-F1
#
_entry.id   AF-A0A059LC76-F1
#
_cell.length_a   1.000
_cell.length_b   1.000
_cell.length_c   1.000
_cell.angle_alpha   90.00
_cell.angle_beta   90.00
_cell.angle_gamma   90.00
#
_symmetry.space_group_name_H-M   'P 1'
#
loop_
_entity.id
_entity.type
_entity.pdbx_description
1 polymer ?
#
loop_
_entity_poly.entity_id
_entity_poly.type
_entity_poly.pdbx_seq_one_letter_code
_entity_poly.pdbx_strand_id
1 'polypeptide(L)'
;AAELAGPGEGPAALRCLGRALQQAERCEEAVRVYDRLLKLDSRDLQALLGKGYCLRRRGDWSGSAREYSRALLAAGPQEPRRSRILASRAFALARGGLLEEALADYEAVLRVWPADEHAQANREVVLALLEADRERRRRDKGKEPLEAESRMPC
;
A
#
# COMPACT_ATOMS: atom_id res chain seq x y z
N ALA A 1 -1.13 29.69 19.21
CA ALA A 1 -2.33 28.82 19.03
C ALA A 1 -1.89 27.35 19.08
N ALA A 2 -1.62 26.86 20.29
CA ALA A 2 -1.34 25.46 20.57
C ALA A 2 -2.36 25.02 21.63
N GLU A 3 -3.58 24.74 21.18
CA GLU A 3 -4.56 23.98 21.94
C GLU A 3 -4.72 22.63 21.23
N LEU A 4 -5.12 21.61 21.98
CA LEU A 4 -5.40 20.21 21.59
C LEU A 4 -4.31 19.18 21.89
N ALA A 5 -3.81 19.19 23.13
CA ALA A 5 -3.57 17.93 23.81
C ALA A 5 -4.32 18.00 25.15
N GLY A 6 -5.48 17.35 25.25
CA GLY A 6 -6.09 17.12 26.55
C GLY A 6 -5.09 16.41 27.47
N PRO A 7 -5.14 16.62 28.80
CA PRO A 7 -4.19 16.02 29.74
C PRO A 7 -4.33 14.50 29.72
N GLY A 8 -3.56 13.82 28.85
CA GLY A 8 -3.63 12.37 28.63
C GLY A 8 -3.28 11.89 27.21
N GLU A 9 -3.33 12.75 26.19
CA GLU A 9 -3.07 12.34 24.79
C GLU A 9 -1.60 12.50 24.37
N GLY A 10 -0.67 11.98 25.16
CA GLY A 10 0.74 11.93 24.76
C GLY A 10 0.94 11.03 23.52
N PRO A 11 1.90 11.31 22.62
CA PRO A 11 2.18 10.46 21.45
C PRO A 11 2.39 8.98 21.80
N ALA A 12 3.01 8.70 22.95
CA ALA A 12 3.19 7.34 23.45
C ALA A 12 1.86 6.66 23.82
N ALA A 13 0.94 7.38 24.47
CA ALA A 13 -0.39 6.87 24.81
C ALA A 13 -1.21 6.57 23.56
N LEU A 14 -1.17 7.46 22.56
CA LEU A 14 -1.83 7.25 21.27
C LEU A 14 -1.24 6.05 20.51
N ARG A 15 0.09 5.84 20.55
CA ARG A 15 0.73 4.64 19.97
C ARG A 15 0.23 3.35 20.63
N CYS A 16 0.19 3.32 21.96
CA CYS A 16 -0.30 2.16 22.71
C CYS A 16 -1.78 1.89 22.43
N LEU A 17 -2.62 2.92 22.47
CA LEU A 17 -4.05 2.80 22.19
C LEU A 17 -4.33 2.33 20.76
N GLY A 18 -3.67 2.93 19.77
CA GLY A 18 -3.82 2.53 18.36
C GLY A 18 -3.44 1.07 18.15
N ARG A 19 -2.32 0.62 18.75
CA ARG A 19 -1.89 -0.77 18.69
C ARG A 19 -2.85 -1.73 19.41
N ALA A 20 -3.43 -1.32 20.55
CA ALA A 20 -4.42 -2.12 21.27
C ALA A 20 -5.70 -2.30 20.43
N LEU A 21 -6.21 -1.22 19.84
CA LEU A 21 -7.38 -1.26 18.95
C LEU A 21 -7.12 -2.10 17.69
N GLN A 22 -5.93 -2.00 17.11
CA GLN A 22 -5.51 -2.84 15.98
C GLN A 22 -5.54 -4.33 16.35
N GLN A 23 -5.00 -4.72 17.50
CA GLN A 23 -5.00 -6.10 17.97
C GLN A 23 -6.41 -6.61 18.30
N ALA A 24 -7.29 -5.73 18.75
CA ALA A 24 -8.71 -6.02 18.96
C ALA A 24 -9.55 -5.99 17.66
N GLU A 25 -8.90 -5.88 16.50
CA GLU A 25 -9.52 -5.77 15.17
C GLU A 25 -10.46 -4.57 14.96
N ARG A 26 -10.47 -3.60 15.89
CA ARG A 26 -11.23 -2.35 15.83
C ARG A 26 -10.54 -1.34 14.92
N CYS A 27 -10.42 -1.71 13.64
CA CYS A 27 -9.60 -1.00 12.65
C CYS A 27 -10.05 0.44 12.41
N GLU A 28 -11.35 0.72 12.50
CA GLU A 28 -11.91 2.07 12.30
C GLU A 28 -11.48 3.05 13.38
N GLU A 29 -11.52 2.59 14.63
CA GLU A 29 -11.11 3.38 15.77
C GLU A 29 -9.59 3.52 15.81
N ALA A 30 -8.86 2.45 15.48
CA ALA A 30 -7.41 2.49 15.36
C ALA A 30 -6.96 3.54 14.33
N VAL A 31 -7.60 3.62 13.16
CA VAL A 31 -7.31 4.66 12.16
C VAL A 31 -7.51 6.06 12.73
N ARG A 32 -8.60 6.33 13.45
CA ARG A 32 -8.85 7.65 14.07
C ARG A 32 -7.78 8.01 15.11
N VAL A 33 -7.28 7.03 15.86
CA VAL A 33 -6.20 7.24 16.84
C VAL A 33 -4.88 7.50 16.12
N TYR A 34 -4.56 6.73 15.08
CA TYR A 34 -3.37 6.95 14.27
C TYR A 34 -3.42 8.30 13.52
N ASP A 35 -4.59 8.74 13.05
CA ASP A 35 -4.74 10.06 12.44
C ASP A 35 -4.45 11.19 13.43
N ARG A 36 -4.89 11.06 14.69
CA ARG A 36 -4.53 12.00 15.76
C ARG A 36 -3.02 12.00 16.01
N LEU A 37 -2.41 10.82 16.11
CA LEU A 37 -0.96 10.70 16.31
C LEU A 37 -0.17 11.31 15.13
N LEU A 38 -0.60 11.07 13.90
CA LEU A 38 0.04 11.60 12.69
C LEU A 38 -0.12 13.11 12.50
N LYS A 39 -1.08 13.75 13.20
CA LYS A 39 -1.14 15.22 13.29
C LYS A 39 -0.06 15.77 14.23
N LEU A 40 0.32 15.02 15.27
CA LEU A 40 1.37 15.40 16.21
C LEU A 40 2.76 15.10 15.64
N ASP A 41 2.93 13.92 15.05
CA ASP A 41 4.14 13.49 14.36
C ASP A 41 3.78 12.81 13.04
N SER A 42 3.89 13.55 11.95
CA SER A 42 3.54 13.07 10.60
C SER A 42 4.45 11.97 10.06
N ARG A 43 5.57 11.70 10.73
CA ARG A 43 6.57 10.68 10.38
C ARG A 43 6.64 9.54 11.40
N ASP A 44 5.75 9.48 12.38
CA ASP A 44 5.70 8.36 13.33
C ASP A 44 5.50 7.03 12.58
N LEU A 45 6.57 6.24 12.53
CA LEU A 45 6.61 5.02 11.72
C LEU A 45 5.58 3.99 12.19
N GLN A 46 5.35 3.89 13.50
CA GLN A 46 4.39 2.93 14.05
C GLN A 46 2.96 3.32 13.68
N ALA A 47 2.66 4.63 13.69
CA ALA A 47 1.36 5.14 13.28
C ALA A 47 1.09 4.92 11.78
N LEU A 48 2.07 5.20 10.92
CA LEU A 48 1.96 4.97 9.49
C LEU A 48 1.74 3.48 9.16
N LEU A 49 2.53 2.59 9.77
CA LEU A 49 2.39 1.14 9.56
C LEU A 49 1.07 0.60 10.11
N GLY A 50 0.67 1.02 11.31
CA GLY A 50 -0.58 0.60 11.94
C GLY A 50 -1.80 1.07 11.16
N LYS A 51 -1.80 2.34 10.71
CA LYS A 51 -2.86 2.88 9.85
C LYS A 51 -2.93 2.15 8.52
N GLY A 52 -1.79 1.94 7.85
CA GLY A 52 -1.73 1.17 6.60
C GLY A 52 -2.29 -0.25 6.75
N TYR A 53 -1.98 -0.93 7.85
CA TYR A 53 -2.54 -2.24 8.16
C TYR A 53 -4.07 -2.20 8.34
N CYS A 54 -4.57 -1.26 9.13
CA CYS A 54 -6.00 -1.13 9.42
C CYS A 54 -6.81 -0.77 8.16
N LEU A 55 -6.29 0.12 7.31
CA LEU A 55 -6.91 0.46 6.02
C LEU A 55 -7.02 -0.77 5.10
N ARG A 56 -5.95 -1.57 5.03
CA ARG A 56 -5.94 -2.83 4.28
C ARG A 56 -6.99 -3.81 4.78
N ARG A 57 -7.13 -3.97 6.10
CA ARG A 57 -8.14 -4.85 6.71
C ARG A 57 -9.57 -4.41 6.36
N ARG A 58 -9.78 -3.12 6.10
CA ARG A 58 -11.06 -2.54 5.67
C ARG A 58 -11.27 -2.54 4.15
N GLY A 59 -10.31 -3.05 3.38
CA GLY A 59 -10.35 -3.06 1.92
C GLY A 59 -9.98 -1.72 1.25
N ASP A 60 -9.53 -0.72 2.01
CA ASP A 60 -8.98 0.50 1.44
C ASP A 60 -7.52 0.28 1.02
N TRP A 61 -7.36 -0.36 -0.14
CA TRP A 61 -6.07 -0.74 -0.69
C TRP A 61 -5.22 0.48 -1.08
N SER A 62 -5.83 1.49 -1.71
CA SER A 62 -5.15 2.71 -2.13
C SER A 62 -4.68 3.54 -0.93
N GLY A 63 -5.54 3.71 0.08
CA GLY A 63 -5.17 4.37 1.34
C GLY A 63 -4.06 3.61 2.04
N SER A 64 -4.15 2.28 2.12
CA SER A 64 -3.11 1.44 2.70
C SER A 64 -1.74 1.60 2.01
N ALA A 65 -1.71 1.50 0.67
CA ALA A 65 -0.48 1.66 -0.10
C ALA A 65 0.14 3.05 0.09
N ARG A 66 -0.68 4.10 0.20
CA ARG A 66 -0.21 5.47 0.49
C ARG A 66 0.46 5.57 1.86
N GLU A 67 -0.13 5.01 2.90
CA GLU A 67 0.46 5.06 4.24
C GLU A 67 1.76 4.23 4.33
N TYR A 68 1.83 3.08 3.64
CA TYR A 68 3.09 2.33 3.54
C TYR A 68 4.18 3.07 2.75
N SER A 69 3.82 3.79 1.67
CA SER A 69 4.76 4.67 0.97
C SER A 69 5.32 5.76 1.90
N ARG A 70 4.46 6.39 2.69
CA ARG A 70 4.89 7.37 3.71
C ARG A 70 5.81 6.71 4.75
N ALA A 71 5.50 5.49 5.18
CA ALA A 71 6.35 4.74 6.11
C ALA A 71 7.75 4.45 5.53
N LEU A 72 7.83 4.04 4.26
CA LEU A 72 9.10 3.81 3.55
C LEU A 72 9.95 5.08 3.41
N LEU A 73 9.30 6.24 3.23
CA LEU A 73 9.96 7.54 3.18
C LEU A 73 10.46 7.95 4.57
N ALA A 74 9.64 7.78 5.61
CA ALA A 74 10.00 8.14 6.98
C ALA A 74 11.14 7.27 7.55
N ALA A 75 11.15 5.98 7.25
CA ALA A 75 12.14 5.04 7.78
C ALA A 75 13.50 5.13 7.05
N GLY A 76 13.52 5.59 5.81
CA GLY A 76 14.73 5.67 4.99
C GLY A 76 15.25 4.31 4.48
N PRO A 77 16.36 4.30 3.74
CA PRO A 77 16.86 3.11 3.04
C PRO A 77 17.48 2.07 3.97
N GLN A 78 17.98 2.48 5.15
CA GLN A 78 18.69 1.60 6.10
C GLN A 78 17.78 0.96 7.16
N GLU A 79 16.46 1.16 7.07
CA GLU A 79 15.52 0.56 8.02
C GLU A 79 15.59 -0.98 7.97
N PRO A 80 15.92 -1.66 9.08
CA PRO A 80 16.06 -3.12 9.10
C PRO A 80 14.79 -3.87 8.67
N ARG A 81 13.62 -3.27 8.87
CA ARG A 81 12.32 -3.88 8.50
C ARG A 81 11.81 -3.41 7.14
N ARG A 82 12.61 -2.70 6.34
CA ARG A 82 12.19 -2.12 5.05
C ARG A 82 11.54 -3.15 4.13
N SER A 83 12.11 -4.36 4.02
CA SER A 83 11.54 -5.44 3.20
C SER A 83 10.12 -5.83 3.62
N ARG A 84 9.80 -5.82 4.92
CA ARG A 84 8.43 -6.11 5.39
C ARG A 84 7.44 -5.00 5.03
N ILE A 85 7.90 -3.75 5.04
CA ILE A 85 7.09 -2.60 4.63
C ILE A 85 6.84 -2.67 3.11
N LEU A 86 7.86 -2.98 2.31
CA LEU A 86 7.75 -3.22 0.87
C LEU A 86 6.76 -4.34 0.56
N ALA A 87 6.89 -5.50 1.20
CA ALA A 87 5.95 -6.62 1.02
C ALA A 87 4.49 -6.24 1.38
N SER A 88 4.31 -5.45 2.44
CA SER A 88 2.98 -4.97 2.85
C SER A 88 2.38 -3.98 1.86
N ARG A 89 3.22 -3.08 1.31
CA ARG A 89 2.82 -2.15 0.25
C ARG A 89 2.50 -2.87 -1.04
N ALA A 90 3.36 -3.81 -1.47
CA ALA A 90 3.18 -4.64 -2.66
C ALA A 90 1.83 -5.36 -2.63
N PHE A 91 1.50 -5.97 -1.49
CA PHE A 91 0.21 -6.63 -1.32
C PHE A 91 -0.96 -5.64 -1.47
N ALA A 92 -0.88 -4.46 -0.85
CA ALA A 92 -1.91 -3.44 -0.97
C ALA A 92 -2.05 -2.93 -2.42
N LEU A 93 -0.93 -2.68 -3.10
CA LEU A 93 -0.90 -2.27 -4.51
C LEU A 93 -1.52 -3.32 -5.43
N ALA A 94 -1.15 -4.59 -5.26
CA ALA A 94 -1.69 -5.70 -6.04
C ALA A 94 -3.21 -5.81 -5.88
N ARG A 95 -3.71 -5.72 -4.64
CA ARG A 95 -5.16 -5.72 -4.35
C ARG A 95 -5.87 -4.47 -4.86
N GLY A 96 -5.15 -3.36 -4.99
CA GLY A 96 -5.62 -2.12 -5.60
C GLY A 96 -5.50 -2.07 -7.13
N GLY A 97 -5.00 -3.13 -7.78
CA GLY A 97 -4.83 -3.21 -9.24
C GLY A 97 -3.60 -2.49 -9.81
N LEU A 98 -2.74 -1.93 -8.95
CA LEU A 98 -1.46 -1.32 -9.33
C LEU A 98 -0.38 -2.41 -9.37
N LEU A 99 -0.49 -3.26 -10.39
CA LEU A 99 0.25 -4.52 -10.46
C LEU A 99 1.74 -4.31 -10.77
N GLU A 100 2.09 -3.34 -11.62
CA GLU A 100 3.47 -3.02 -11.97
C GLU A 100 4.27 -2.55 -10.74
N GLU A 101 3.71 -1.64 -9.94
CA GLU A 101 4.35 -1.17 -8.71
C GLU A 101 4.42 -2.27 -7.64
N ALA A 102 3.40 -3.12 -7.55
CA ALA A 102 3.43 -4.27 -6.67
C ALA A 102 4.55 -5.26 -7.04
N LEU A 103 4.72 -5.53 -8.33
CA LEU A 103 5.78 -6.39 -8.84
C LEU A 103 7.16 -5.85 -8.47
N ALA A 104 7.40 -4.55 -8.69
CA ALA A 104 8.65 -3.90 -8.36
C ALA A 104 8.99 -4.00 -6.85
N ASP A 105 7.99 -3.86 -5.98
CA ASP A 105 8.17 -4.03 -4.54
C ASP A 105 8.50 -5.47 -4.15
N TYR A 106 7.80 -6.46 -4.70
CA TYR A 106 8.11 -7.88 -4.43
C TYR A 106 9.52 -8.25 -4.92
N GLU A 107 9.94 -7.74 -6.08
CA GLU A 107 11.31 -7.94 -6.58
C GLU A 107 12.35 -7.24 -5.70
N ALA A 108 12.03 -6.08 -5.12
CA ALA A 108 12.89 -5.44 -4.14
C ALA A 108 13.04 -6.29 -2.85
N VAL A 109 11.97 -6.95 -2.40
CA VAL A 109 12.02 -7.88 -1.26
C VAL A 109 12.91 -9.09 -1.59
N LEU A 110 12.68 -9.72 -2.74
CA LEU A 110 13.39 -10.93 -3.18
C LEU A 110 14.88 -10.68 -3.47
N ARG A 111 15.27 -9.45 -3.84
CA ARG A 111 16.70 -9.09 -3.95
C ARG A 111 17.44 -9.14 -2.60
N VAL A 112 16.75 -8.84 -1.50
CA VAL A 112 17.32 -8.88 -0.15
C VAL A 112 17.22 -10.28 0.44
N TRP A 113 16.07 -10.94 0.25
CA TRP A 113 15.83 -12.30 0.71
C TRP A 113 15.21 -13.14 -0.42
N PRO A 114 16.05 -13.81 -1.23
CA PRO A 114 15.57 -14.61 -2.35
C PRO A 114 14.69 -15.81 -1.98
N ALA A 115 14.84 -16.31 -0.74
CA ALA A 115 14.09 -17.46 -0.21
C ALA A 115 12.81 -17.05 0.54
N ASP A 116 12.31 -15.82 0.39
CA ASP A 116 11.01 -15.41 0.91
C ASP A 116 9.88 -16.01 0.05
N GLU A 117 9.37 -17.17 0.48
CA GLU A 117 8.32 -17.92 -0.23
C GLU A 117 7.03 -17.09 -0.41
N HIS A 118 6.69 -16.22 0.54
CA HIS A 118 5.51 -15.38 0.44
C HIS A 118 5.68 -14.30 -0.62
N ALA A 119 6.85 -13.66 -0.69
CA ALA A 119 7.15 -12.69 -1.72
C ALA A 119 7.20 -13.34 -3.11
N GLN A 120 7.76 -14.55 -3.22
CA GLN A 120 7.79 -15.30 -4.47
C GLN A 120 6.38 -15.67 -4.96
N ALA A 121 5.56 -16.30 -4.10
CA ALA A 121 4.22 -16.70 -4.47
C ALA A 121 3.34 -15.51 -4.88
N ASN A 122 3.41 -14.40 -4.15
CA ASN A 122 2.64 -13.20 -4.51
C ASN A 122 3.17 -12.55 -5.81
N ARG A 123 4.48 -12.56 -6.04
CA ARG A 123 5.08 -12.08 -7.30
C ARG A 123 4.54 -12.87 -8.50
N GLU A 124 4.50 -14.19 -8.40
CA GLU A 124 3.98 -15.07 -9.47
C GLU A 124 2.51 -14.76 -9.77
N VAL A 125 1.68 -14.57 -8.74
CA VAL A 125 0.29 -14.14 -8.91
C VAL A 125 0.19 -12.78 -9.63
N VAL A 126 1.00 -11.80 -9.24
CA VAL A 126 1.01 -10.47 -9.87
C VAL A 126 1.45 -10.55 -11.33
N LEU A 127 2.44 -11.37 -11.66
CA LEU A 127 2.90 -11.59 -13.04
C LEU A 127 1.78 -12.18 -13.91
N ALA A 128 1.09 -13.21 -13.43
CA ALA A 128 -0.02 -13.81 -14.16
C ALA A 128 -1.16 -12.80 -14.42
N LEU A 129 -1.47 -11.95 -13.44
CA LEU A 129 -2.47 -10.89 -13.61
C LEU A 129 -2.03 -9.83 -14.64
N LEU A 130 -0.74 -9.45 -14.66
CA LEU A 130 -0.19 -8.52 -15.64
C LEU A 130 -0.23 -9.09 -17.06
N GLU A 131 0.13 -10.36 -17.23
CA GLU A 131 0.08 -11.04 -18.52
C GLU A 131 -1.36 -11.09 -19.04
N ALA A 132 -2.32 -11.45 -18.19
CA ALA A 132 -3.74 -11.45 -18.54
C ALA A 132 -4.25 -10.05 -18.94
N ASP A 133 -3.87 -8.98 -18.23
CA ASP A 133 -4.24 -7.61 -18.60
C ASP A 133 -3.61 -7.19 -19.93
N ARG A 134 -2.34 -7.52 -20.16
CA ARG A 134 -1.65 -7.24 -21.43
C ARG A 134 -2.28 -7.97 -22.60
N GLU A 135 -2.64 -9.24 -22.43
CA GLU A 135 -3.33 -10.03 -23.45
C GLU A 135 -4.71 -9.45 -23.76
N ARG A 136 -5.47 -9.08 -22.73
CA ARG A 136 -6.76 -8.41 -22.88
C ARG A 136 -6.62 -7.13 -23.70
N ARG A 137 -5.65 -6.26 -23.36
CA ARG A 137 -5.39 -5.02 -24.10
C ARG A 137 -4.99 -5.26 -25.55
N ARG A 138 -4.16 -6.28 -25.82
CA ARG A 138 -3.81 -6.67 -27.20
C ARG A 138 -5.04 -7.09 -27.99
N ARG A 139 -5.92 -7.88 -27.37
CA ARG A 139 -7.16 -8.35 -28.00
C ARG A 139 -8.14 -7.21 -28.26
N ASP A 140 -8.25 -6.26 -27.34
CA ASP A 140 -9.11 -5.08 -27.49
C ASP A 140 -8.59 -4.15 -28.59
N LYS A 141 -7.27 -3.94 -28.68
CA LYS A 141 -6.62 -3.17 -29.75
C LYS A 141 -6.81 -3.80 -31.14
N GLY A 142 -6.85 -5.13 -31.23
CA GLY A 142 -7.11 -5.85 -32.48
C GLY A 142 -8.58 -5.81 -32.95
N LYS A 143 -9.50 -5.24 -32.16
CA LYS A 143 -10.93 -5.10 -32.48
C LYS A 143 -11.36 -3.69 -32.84
N GLU A 144 -10.45 -2.70 -32.81
CA GLU A 144 -10.77 -1.35 -33.29
C GLU A 144 -11.20 -1.44 -34.77
N PRO A 145 -12.45 -1.08 -35.12
CA PRO A 145 -12.91 -1.16 -36.49
C PRO A 145 -12.03 -0.30 -37.39
N LEU A 146 -11.72 -0.80 -38.59
CA LEU A 146 -11.09 -0.08 -39.71
C LEU A 146 -12.00 1.05 -40.27
N GLU A 147 -12.67 1.81 -39.40
CA GLU A 147 -13.48 2.97 -39.77
C GLU A 147 -12.60 4.24 -39.78
N ALA A 148 -11.60 4.28 -40.66
CA ALA A 148 -10.81 5.51 -40.86
C ALA A 148 -10.36 5.77 -42.30
N GLU A 149 -10.48 4.82 -43.24
CA GLU A 149 -10.01 5.01 -44.63
C GLU A 149 -11.12 5.16 -45.69
N SER A 150 -12.39 5.30 -45.31
CA SER A 150 -13.50 5.40 -46.28
C SER A 150 -14.10 6.80 -46.46
N ARG A 151 -13.48 7.88 -45.96
CA ARG A 151 -13.86 9.26 -46.33
C ARG A 151 -12.91 9.81 -47.39
N MET A 152 -13.14 9.40 -48.65
CA MET A 152 -12.66 10.16 -49.81
C MET A 152 -13.65 11.30 -50.10
N PRO A 153 -13.23 12.58 -50.10
CA PRO A 153 -14.07 13.67 -50.62
C PRO A 153 -14.06 13.63 -52.16
N CYS A 154 -15.25 13.79 -52.76
CA CYS A 154 -15.43 14.04 -54.19
C CYS A 154 -14.83 15.38 -54.62
#